data_AF-A0A2V6UB55-F1
#
_entry.id   AF-A0A2V6UB55-F1
#
_cell.length_a   1.000
_cell.length_b   1.000
_cell.length_c   1.000
_cell.angle_alpha   90.00
_cell.angle_beta   90.00
_cell.angle_gamma   90.00
#
_symmetry.space_group_name_H-M   'P 1'
#
loop_
_entity.id
_entity.type
_entity.pdbx_description
1 polymer ?
#
loop_
_entity_poly.entity_id
_entity_poly.type
_entity_poly.pdbx_seq_one_letter_code
_entity_poly.pdbx_strand_id
1 'polypeptide(L)'
;MRRQILAAALVVVAAGPAACAGDAVARTFSAPADRLWTVTLAVLRQLGWDIDKADRDIGWITTDSRKVDGEDYGVYAKGTRHRLRIIVKGVGSGKTTVSVERMLFRRERILFVDNDEPLPTTDHSVEQAILAAIAKAL
;
A
#
# COMPACT_ATOMS: atom_id res chain seq x y z
N MET A 1 53.40 -6.61 -22.72
CA MET A 1 53.15 -5.40 -21.91
C MET A 1 51.65 -5.24 -21.78
N ARG A 2 51.05 -5.63 -20.63
CA ARG A 2 50.38 -4.75 -19.64
C ARG A 2 49.36 -3.79 -20.29
N ARG A 3 48.05 -4.07 -20.14
CA ARG A 3 47.09 -3.40 -19.20
C ARG A 3 46.85 -1.94 -19.61
N GLN A 4 45.66 -1.41 -19.89
CA GLN A 4 44.38 -1.48 -19.17
C GLN A 4 43.26 -0.96 -20.11
N ILE A 5 42.12 -1.66 -20.23
CA ILE A 5 40.88 -1.06 -20.74
C ILE A 5 40.07 -0.67 -19.49
N LEU A 6 40.01 0.63 -19.21
CA LEU A 6 39.17 1.22 -18.19
C LEU A 6 37.70 1.09 -18.63
N ALA A 7 37.01 0.07 -18.14
CA ALA A 7 35.56 0.00 -18.23
C ALA A 7 34.95 0.89 -17.14
N ALA A 8 34.52 2.09 -17.52
CA ALA A 8 33.71 2.95 -16.67
C ALA A 8 32.32 2.34 -16.53
N ALA A 9 32.04 1.70 -15.39
CA ALA A 9 30.72 1.21 -15.05
C ALA A 9 29.82 2.41 -14.73
N LEU A 10 28.97 2.79 -15.69
CA LEU A 10 27.91 3.77 -15.50
C LEU A 10 26.81 3.14 -14.61
N VAL A 11 26.82 3.45 -13.32
CA VAL A 11 25.72 3.11 -12.41
C VAL A 11 24.57 4.05 -12.71
N VAL A 12 23.58 3.58 -13.47
CA VAL A 12 22.30 4.27 -13.62
C VAL A 12 21.50 4.01 -12.34
N VAL A 13 21.55 4.96 -11.41
CA VAL A 13 20.60 5.01 -10.29
C VAL A 13 19.25 5.39 -10.88
N ALA A 14 18.38 4.40 -11.07
CA ALA A 14 16.98 4.65 -11.38
C ALA A 14 16.35 5.35 -10.18
N ALA A 15 16.29 6.68 -10.23
CA ALA A 15 15.45 7.49 -9.34
C ALA A 15 13.99 7.21 -9.70
N GLY A 16 13.42 6.15 -9.11
CA GLY A 16 11.98 5.98 -9.05
C GLY A 16 11.35 7.17 -8.30
N PRO A 17 10.14 7.60 -8.66
CA PRO A 17 9.46 8.66 -7.94
C PRO A 17 9.36 8.24 -6.46
N ALA A 18 9.89 9.08 -5.58
CA ALA A 18 9.69 8.98 -4.15
C ALA A 18 8.21 9.24 -3.87
N ALA A 19 7.36 8.24 -4.10
CA ALA A 19 6.12 8.13 -3.38
C ALA A 19 6.52 8.15 -1.91
N CYS A 20 6.05 9.14 -1.15
CA CYS A 20 6.16 9.14 0.30
C CYS A 20 5.56 7.82 0.78
N ALA A 21 6.42 6.83 1.00
CA ALA A 21 6.01 5.54 1.49
C ALA A 21 5.58 5.80 2.93
N GLY A 22 4.31 5.55 3.23
CA GLY A 22 3.85 5.58 4.62
C GLY A 22 4.65 4.54 5.41
N ASP A 23 4.95 4.80 6.67
CA ASP A 23 5.61 3.79 7.50
C ASP A 23 4.72 2.53 7.56
N ALA A 24 5.21 1.44 6.97
CA ALA A 24 4.44 0.21 6.87
C ALA A 24 4.39 -0.51 8.22
N VAL A 25 3.19 -0.88 8.67
CA VAL A 25 3.01 -1.72 9.85
C VAL A 25 2.95 -3.18 9.41
N ALA A 26 3.83 -4.00 9.95
CA ALA A 26 3.91 -5.41 9.62
C ALA A 26 3.57 -6.31 10.81
N ARG A 27 2.89 -7.43 10.51
CA ARG A 27 2.65 -8.50 11.50
C ARG A 27 2.81 -9.86 10.84
N THR A 28 3.45 -10.77 11.56
CA THR A 28 3.60 -12.17 11.14
C THR A 28 2.52 -13.03 11.76
N PHE A 29 1.94 -13.91 10.95
CA PHE A 29 0.84 -14.80 11.32
C PHE A 29 1.26 -16.26 11.07
N SER A 30 0.78 -17.16 11.93
CA SER A 30 0.96 -18.61 11.81
C SER A 30 -0.09 -19.22 10.89
N ALA A 31 -0.13 -18.79 9.63
CA ALA A 31 -0.99 -19.35 8.59
C ALA A 31 -0.30 -19.30 7.22
N PRO A 32 -0.62 -20.25 6.31
CA PRO A 32 -0.05 -20.27 4.96
C PRO A 32 -0.49 -19.04 4.15
N ALA A 33 0.36 -18.63 3.21
CA ALA A 33 0.18 -17.40 2.44
C ALA A 33 -1.16 -17.38 1.69
N ASP A 34 -1.61 -18.51 1.17
CA ASP A 34 -2.88 -18.65 0.43
C ASP A 34 -4.10 -18.37 1.29
N ARG A 35 -4.09 -18.86 2.53
CA ARG A 35 -5.17 -18.60 3.50
C ARG A 35 -5.16 -17.12 3.87
N LEU A 36 -4.00 -16.57 4.18
CA LEU A 36 -3.87 -15.15 4.54
C LEU A 36 -4.22 -14.21 3.41
N TRP A 37 -3.90 -14.56 2.17
CA TRP A 37 -4.30 -13.81 0.98
C TRP A 37 -5.83 -13.69 0.91
N THR A 38 -6.51 -14.82 1.00
CA THR A 38 -7.98 -14.89 0.91
C THR A 38 -8.65 -14.16 2.07
N VAL A 39 -8.16 -14.36 3.30
CA VAL A 39 -8.67 -13.69 4.50
C VAL A 39 -8.43 -12.18 4.41
N THR A 40 -7.26 -11.74 3.95
CA THR A 40 -6.93 -10.31 3.79
C THR A 40 -7.91 -9.64 2.81
N LEU A 41 -8.17 -10.26 1.66
CA LEU A 41 -9.14 -9.73 0.70
C LEU A 41 -10.56 -9.66 1.29
N ALA A 42 -10.99 -10.68 2.01
CA ALA A 42 -12.30 -10.71 2.64
C ALA A 42 -12.43 -9.62 3.72
N VAL A 43 -11.42 -9.46 4.58
CA VAL A 43 -11.38 -8.45 5.64
C VAL A 43 -11.39 -7.04 5.04
N LEU A 44 -10.58 -6.79 4.01
CA LEU A 44 -10.57 -5.49 3.32
C LEU A 44 -11.97 -5.14 2.82
N ARG A 45 -12.62 -6.04 2.07
CA ARG A 45 -13.98 -5.83 1.55
C ARG A 45 -15.02 -5.66 2.67
N GLN A 46 -14.95 -6.47 3.73
CA GLN A 46 -15.87 -6.37 4.87
C GLN A 46 -15.76 -5.02 5.58
N LEU A 47 -14.55 -4.47 5.66
CA LEU A 47 -14.31 -3.13 6.21
C LEU A 47 -14.64 -2.01 5.20
N GLY A 48 -15.10 -2.36 4.00
CA GLY A 48 -15.51 -1.47 2.91
C GLY A 48 -14.38 -1.06 1.95
N TRP A 49 -13.24 -1.76 1.94
CA TRP A 49 -12.06 -1.37 1.15
C TRP A 49 -12.21 -2.03 -0.20
N ASP A 50 -12.59 -1.23 -1.19
CA ASP A 50 -12.61 -1.67 -2.57
C ASP A 50 -11.19 -1.92 -3.05
N ILE A 51 -11.01 -2.96 -3.86
CA ILE A 51 -9.71 -3.41 -4.34
C ILE A 51 -9.50 -2.83 -5.74
N ASP A 52 -8.51 -1.94 -5.87
CA ASP A 52 -8.10 -1.34 -7.14
C ASP A 52 -7.27 -2.36 -7.94
N LYS A 53 -6.25 -2.95 -7.30
CA LYS A 53 -5.39 -3.96 -7.92
C LYS A 53 -4.97 -5.02 -6.90
N ALA A 54 -4.98 -6.27 -7.32
CA ALA A 54 -4.43 -7.37 -6.52
C ALA A 54 -3.66 -8.34 -7.42
N ASP A 55 -2.43 -8.64 -7.02
CA ASP A 55 -1.54 -9.59 -7.68
C ASP A 55 -1.06 -10.61 -6.66
N ARG A 56 -1.59 -11.84 -6.77
CA ARG A 56 -1.31 -12.91 -5.82
C ARG A 56 0.09 -13.48 -5.96
N ASP A 57 0.66 -13.46 -7.17
CA ASP A 57 1.97 -14.04 -7.43
C ASP A 57 3.07 -13.13 -6.85
N ILE A 58 2.85 -11.81 -6.89
CA ILE A 58 3.74 -10.82 -6.26
C ILE A 58 3.41 -10.66 -4.76
N GLY A 59 2.17 -10.96 -4.35
CA GLY A 59 1.69 -10.76 -2.99
C GLY A 59 1.30 -9.31 -2.69
N TRP A 60 0.87 -8.55 -3.71
CA TRP A 60 0.54 -7.13 -3.59
C TRP A 60 -0.97 -6.89 -3.70
N ILE A 61 -1.55 -6.14 -2.77
CA ILE A 61 -2.92 -5.60 -2.86
C ILE A 61 -2.90 -4.07 -2.72
N THR A 62 -3.54 -3.34 -3.63
CA THR A 62 -3.79 -1.90 -3.55
C THR A 62 -5.29 -1.68 -3.50
N THR A 63 -5.75 -0.84 -2.57
CA THR A 63 -7.17 -0.48 -2.48
C THR A 63 -7.48 0.75 -3.32
N ASP A 64 -8.76 0.98 -3.58
CA ASP A 64 -9.21 2.31 -3.95
C ASP A 64 -8.96 3.32 -2.82
N SER A 65 -8.92 4.59 -3.21
CA SER A 65 -8.83 5.66 -2.23
C SER A 65 -10.19 5.91 -1.59
N ARG A 66 -10.22 6.10 -0.27
CA ARG A 66 -11.41 6.53 0.45
C ARG A 66 -11.28 7.95 0.96
N LYS A 67 -12.42 8.62 1.10
CA LYS A 67 -12.49 9.95 1.70
C LYS A 67 -12.33 9.85 3.22
N VAL A 68 -11.40 10.62 3.75
CA VAL A 68 -11.25 10.84 5.20
C VAL A 68 -12.01 12.11 5.59
N ASP A 69 -11.86 13.17 4.80
CA ASP A 69 -12.49 14.47 5.02
C ASP A 69 -12.60 15.25 3.69
N GLY A 70 -13.41 16.31 3.66
CA GLY A 70 -13.47 17.29 2.57
C GLY A 70 -14.85 17.48 1.97
N GLU A 71 -14.91 18.18 0.85
CA GLU A 71 -16.15 18.65 0.22
C GLU A 71 -16.16 18.32 -1.28
N ASP A 72 -17.35 18.05 -1.83
CA ASP A 72 -17.56 17.81 -3.25
C ASP A 72 -18.66 18.74 -3.75
N TYR A 73 -18.28 19.64 -4.66
CA TYR A 73 -19.11 20.67 -5.28
C TYR A 73 -19.45 20.30 -6.74
N GLY A 74 -19.44 19.01 -7.08
CA GLY A 74 -19.67 18.48 -8.42
C GLY A 74 -18.40 18.53 -9.25
N VAL A 75 -18.17 19.65 -9.94
CA VAL A 75 -17.00 19.84 -10.82
C VAL A 75 -15.71 20.15 -10.06
N TYR A 76 -15.83 20.50 -8.78
CA TYR A 76 -14.71 20.75 -7.90
C TYR A 76 -14.84 19.88 -6.66
N ALA A 77 -13.79 19.15 -6.29
CA ALA A 77 -13.74 18.45 -5.02
C ALA A 77 -12.37 18.64 -4.38
N LYS A 78 -12.34 18.86 -3.07
CA LYS A 78 -11.10 18.96 -2.33
C LYS A 78 -11.25 18.27 -1.00
N GLY A 79 -10.29 17.41 -0.67
CA GLY A 79 -10.36 16.66 0.56
C GLY A 79 -9.18 15.76 0.82
N THR A 80 -9.12 15.28 2.05
CA THR A 80 -8.14 14.28 2.45
C THR A 80 -8.66 12.90 2.10
N ARG A 81 -7.82 12.13 1.42
CA ARG A 81 -8.09 10.75 1.06
C ARG A 81 -6.97 9.85 1.57
N HIS A 82 -7.28 8.59 1.74
CA HIS A 82 -6.28 7.56 2.01
C HIS A 82 -6.48 6.34 1.14
N ARG A 83 -5.38 5.67 0.83
CA ARG A 83 -5.33 4.41 0.12
C ARG A 83 -4.40 3.48 0.86
N LEU A 84 -4.67 2.18 0.78
CA LEU A 84 -3.83 1.16 1.37
C LEU A 84 -3.04 0.42 0.31
N ARG A 85 -1.81 0.08 0.67
CA ARG A 85 -0.99 -0.94 0.02
C ARG A 85 -0.73 -2.03 1.03
N ILE A 86 -1.01 -3.27 0.64
CA ILE A 86 -0.83 -4.44 1.48
C ILE A 86 0.11 -5.40 0.76
N ILE A 87 1.09 -5.92 1.50
CA ILE A 87 2.03 -6.93 1.03
C ILE A 87 1.81 -8.19 1.87
N VAL A 88 1.53 -9.31 1.22
CA VAL A 88 1.37 -10.63 1.85
C VAL A 88 2.52 -11.51 1.38
N LYS A 89 3.49 -11.77 2.28
CA LYS A 89 4.71 -12.52 1.95
C LYS A 89 4.87 -13.74 2.84
N GLY A 90 4.93 -14.92 2.24
CA GLY A 90 5.30 -16.15 2.94
C GLY A 90 6.75 -16.08 3.43
N VAL A 91 6.99 -16.42 4.70
CA VAL A 91 8.34 -16.43 5.31
C VAL A 91 8.86 -17.85 5.59
N GLY A 92 8.14 -18.88 5.12
CA GLY A 92 8.46 -20.29 5.34
C GLY A 92 7.79 -20.87 6.59
N SER A 93 7.80 -22.20 6.71
CA SER A 93 7.27 -22.93 7.88
C SER A 93 5.80 -22.63 8.21
N GLY A 94 4.98 -22.40 7.18
CA GLY A 94 3.56 -22.08 7.35
C GLY A 94 3.28 -20.71 7.99
N LYS A 95 4.29 -19.81 8.01
CA LYS A 95 4.16 -18.44 8.50
C LYS A 95 4.17 -17.45 7.33
N THR A 96 3.43 -16.37 7.51
CA THR A 96 3.29 -15.32 6.50
C THR A 96 3.30 -13.97 7.20
N THR A 97 4.04 -13.02 6.64
CA THR A 97 4.05 -11.63 7.09
C THR A 97 3.11 -10.82 6.21
N VAL A 98 2.22 -10.07 6.85
CA VAL A 98 1.38 -9.08 6.19
C VAL A 98 1.87 -7.70 6.61
N SER A 99 2.21 -6.87 5.63
CA SER A 99 2.57 -5.47 5.81
C SER A 99 1.47 -4.59 5.24
N VAL A 100 1.01 -3.60 6.00
CA VAL A 100 0.00 -2.63 5.59
C VAL A 100 0.63 -1.26 5.63
N GLU A 101 0.58 -0.57 4.50
CA GLU A 101 1.04 0.80 4.31
C GLU A 101 -0.18 1.67 3.97
N ARG A 102 -0.33 2.78 4.68
CA ARG A 102 -1.35 3.79 4.38
C ARG A 102 -0.70 4.99 3.72
N MET A 103 -1.15 5.30 2.51
CA MET A 103 -0.84 6.56 1.84
C MET A 103 -1.96 7.54 2.11
N LEU A 104 -1.67 8.59 2.88
CA LEU A 104 -2.57 9.73 3.09
C LEU A 104 -2.19 10.83 2.09
N PHE A 105 -3.18 11.45 1.46
CA PHE A 105 -2.94 12.51 0.50
C PHE A 105 -4.13 13.46 0.42
N ARG A 106 -3.87 14.72 0.09
CA ARG A 106 -4.89 15.67 -0.29
C ARG A 106 -5.15 15.51 -1.78
N ARG A 107 -6.42 15.29 -2.14
CA ARG A 107 -6.85 15.30 -3.53
C ARG A 107 -7.61 16.58 -3.80
N GLU A 108 -7.21 17.28 -4.86
CA GLU A 108 -7.96 18.35 -5.48
C GLU A 108 -8.37 17.92 -6.89
N ARG A 109 -9.67 17.82 -7.13
CA ARG A 109 -10.26 17.47 -8.43
C ARG A 109 -10.88 18.71 -9.03
N ILE A 110 -10.47 19.04 -10.27
CA ILE A 110 -11.15 20.03 -11.11
C ILE A 110 -11.55 19.32 -12.39
N LEU A 111 -12.86 19.29 -12.69
CA LEU A 111 -13.44 18.53 -13.80
C LEU A 111 -13.00 17.05 -13.74
N PHE A 112 -12.13 16.61 -14.66
CA PHE A 112 -11.63 15.24 -14.79
C PHE A 112 -10.15 15.10 -14.41
N VAL A 113 -9.55 16.15 -13.84
CA VAL A 113 -8.14 16.16 -13.45
C VAL A 113 -8.03 16.07 -11.94
N ASP A 114 -7.37 15.01 -11.46
CA ASP A 114 -7.02 14.81 -10.06
C ASP A 114 -5.58 15.28 -9.81
N ASN A 115 -5.38 16.09 -8.78
CA ASN A 115 -4.07 16.45 -8.26
C ASN A 115 -3.93 15.91 -6.83
N ASP A 116 -2.96 15.02 -6.63
CA ASP A 116 -2.72 14.34 -5.35
C ASP A 116 -1.42 14.86 -4.72
N GLU A 117 -1.56 15.45 -3.54
CA GLU A 117 -0.46 15.93 -2.71
C GLU A 117 -0.28 14.99 -1.50
N PRO A 118 0.82 14.23 -1.39
CA PRO A 118 1.05 13.35 -0.25
C PRO A 118 1.05 14.11 1.08
N LEU A 119 0.46 13.51 2.11
CA LEU A 119 0.45 14.04 3.47
C LEU A 119 1.18 13.07 4.40
N PRO A 120 2.13 13.53 5.24
CA PRO A 120 2.71 12.69 6.26
C PRO A 120 1.67 12.35 7.32
N THR A 121 1.76 11.13 7.87
CA THR A 121 0.94 10.70 9.00
C THR A 121 1.78 9.84 9.92
N THR A 122 1.66 10.05 11.23
CA THR A 122 2.22 9.19 12.28
C THR A 122 1.15 8.31 12.93
N ASP A 123 -0.11 8.48 12.52
CA ASP A 123 -1.24 7.65 12.94
C ASP A 123 -1.28 6.37 12.11
N HIS A 124 -1.16 5.24 12.81
CA HIS A 124 -1.20 3.90 12.26
C HIS A 124 -2.43 3.08 12.72
N SER A 125 -3.44 3.74 13.28
CA SER A 125 -4.63 3.08 13.83
C SER A 125 -5.36 2.25 12.77
N VAL A 126 -5.40 2.70 11.52
CA VAL A 126 -6.05 1.99 10.41
C VAL A 126 -5.31 0.70 10.07
N GLU A 127 -4.00 0.77 9.93
CA GLU A 127 -3.13 -0.37 9.63
C GLU A 127 -3.19 -1.41 10.74
N GLN A 128 -3.13 -0.97 11.99
CA GLN A 128 -3.28 -1.84 13.16
C GLN A 128 -4.66 -2.48 13.23
N ALA A 129 -5.74 -1.72 12.94
CA ALA A 129 -7.10 -2.24 12.92
C ALA A 129 -7.28 -3.33 11.86
N ILE A 130 -6.68 -3.16 10.67
CA ILE A 130 -6.72 -4.18 9.61
C ILE A 130 -5.97 -5.44 10.04
N LEU A 131 -4.76 -5.29 10.57
CA LEU A 131 -3.99 -6.43 11.06
C LEU A 131 -4.69 -7.16 12.23
N ALA A 132 -5.39 -6.42 13.09
CA ALA A 132 -6.21 -7.00 14.16
C ALA A 132 -7.44 -7.73 13.60
N ALA A 133 -8.11 -7.17 12.59
CA ALA A 133 -9.25 -7.81 11.93
C ALA A 133 -8.84 -9.09 11.18
N ILE A 134 -7.68 -9.09 10.50
CA ILE A 134 -7.09 -10.29 9.92
C ILE A 134 -6.82 -11.33 11.01
N ALA A 135 -6.22 -10.93 12.14
CA ALA A 135 -5.96 -11.85 13.25
C ALA A 135 -7.25 -12.50 13.79
N LYS A 136 -8.34 -11.75 13.86
CA LYS A 136 -9.66 -12.23 14.32
C LYS A 136 -10.34 -13.17 13.31
N ALA A 137 -10.03 -13.03 12.03
CA ALA A 137 -10.64 -13.79 10.94
C ALA A 137 -9.87 -15.08 10.58
N LEU A 138 -8.71 -15.32 11.21
CA LEU A 138 -7.92 -16.54 11.07
C LEU A 138 -8.44 -17.66 11.97
#